data_AF-A0A9Q4FXQ1-F1
#
_entry.id   AF-A0A9Q4FXQ1-F1
#
_cell.length_a   1.000
_cell.length_b   1.000
_cell.length_c   1.000
_cell.angle_alpha   90.00
_cell.angle_beta   90.00
_cell.angle_gamma   90.00
#
_symmetry.space_group_name_H-M   'P 1'
#
loop_
_entity.id
_entity.type
_entity.pdbx_description
1 polymer ?
#
loop_
_entity_poly.entity_id
_entity_poly.type
_entity_poly.pdbx_seq_one_letter_code
_entity_poly.pdbx_strand_id
1 'polypeptide(L)'
;MPNNMDGRGLTDREMLQLCLELEKGRCRSAANVLMETSHKDLRDIYEGCFANAKDSQYDLYEILHSKGWYIQSQATDEDVTRVREEMRNNLHPDDQFM
;
A
#
# COMPACT_ATOMS: atom_id res chain seq x y z
N MET A 1 -16.31 -20.97 -5.27
CA MET A 1 -17.23 -19.88 -4.93
C MET A 1 -18.27 -19.79 -6.04
N PRO A 2 -19.57 -19.64 -5.75
CA PRO A 2 -20.55 -19.40 -6.80
C PRO A 2 -20.20 -18.09 -7.50
N ASN A 3 -20.24 -18.07 -8.84
CA ASN A 3 -19.95 -16.87 -9.60
C ASN A 3 -21.13 -15.90 -9.44
N ASN A 4 -20.96 -14.85 -8.65
CA ASN A 4 -22.01 -13.87 -8.31
C ASN A 4 -22.33 -12.89 -9.46
N MET A 5 -21.87 -13.21 -10.67
CA MET A 5 -22.00 -12.42 -11.91
C MET A 5 -23.09 -13.00 -12.83
N ASP A 6 -24.28 -13.29 -12.30
CA ASP A 6 -25.47 -13.74 -13.07
C ASP A 6 -25.94 -12.64 -14.06
N GLY A 7 -25.15 -12.33 -15.09
CA GLY A 7 -25.41 -11.32 -16.11
C GLY A 7 -25.34 -9.87 -15.65
N ARG A 8 -25.10 -9.58 -14.36
CA ARG A 8 -24.88 -8.21 -13.86
C ARG A 8 -23.42 -7.79 -13.97
N GLY A 9 -23.17 -6.52 -14.26
CA GLY A 9 -21.84 -5.92 -14.17
C GLY A 9 -21.32 -5.83 -12.73
N LEU A 10 -20.05 -5.45 -12.58
CA LEU A 10 -19.46 -5.15 -11.28
C LEU A 10 -20.19 -3.95 -10.65
N THR A 11 -20.52 -4.07 -9.36
CA THR A 11 -20.93 -2.91 -8.56
C THR A 11 -19.77 -1.96 -8.35
N ASP A 12 -20.06 -0.70 -8.00
CA ASP A 12 -19.04 0.28 -7.61
C ASP A 12 -18.11 -0.23 -6.51
N ARG A 13 -18.65 -0.97 -5.53
CA ARG A 13 -17.86 -1.59 -4.46
C ARG A 13 -16.90 -2.63 -5.02
N GLU A 14 -17.39 -3.52 -5.88
CA GLU A 14 -16.56 -4.57 -6.51
C GLU A 14 -15.49 -3.96 -7.43
N MET A 15 -15.82 -2.90 -8.18
CA MET A 15 -14.87 -2.18 -9.03
C MET A 15 -13.78 -1.49 -8.20
N LEU A 16 -14.16 -0.71 -7.19
CA LEU A 16 -13.18 -0.01 -6.34
C LEU A 16 -12.31 -0.98 -5.54
N GLN A 17 -12.89 -2.10 -5.06
CA GLN A 17 -12.13 -3.15 -4.41
C GLN A 17 -11.13 -3.81 -5.37
N LEU A 18 -11.53 -4.06 -6.62
CA LEU A 18 -10.62 -4.58 -7.65
C LEU A 18 -9.49 -3.59 -7.94
N CYS A 19 -9.81 -2.30 -8.13
CA CYS A 19 -8.81 -1.25 -8.31
C CYS A 19 -7.82 -1.20 -7.13
N LEU A 20 -8.33 -1.27 -5.89
CA LEU A 20 -7.50 -1.28 -4.69
C LEU A 20 -6.50 -2.45 -4.70
N GLU A 21 -6.97 -3.66 -5.03
CA GLU A 21 -6.10 -4.84 -5.08
C GLU A 21 -5.09 -4.79 -6.24
N LEU A 22 -5.47 -4.20 -7.38
CA LEU A 22 -4.56 -3.97 -8.50
C LEU A 22 -3.43 -3.00 -8.11
N GLU A 23 -3.75 -1.87 -7.48
CA GLU A 23 -2.72 -0.91 -7.05
C GLU A 23 -1.81 -1.49 -5.96
N LYS A 24 -2.36 -2.27 -5.01
CA LYS A 24 -1.53 -3.04 -4.06
C LYS A 24 -0.58 -4.01 -4.78
N GLY A 25 -1.05 -4.68 -5.83
CA GLY A 25 -0.23 -5.54 -6.69
C GLY A 25 0.90 -4.77 -7.38
N ARG A 26 0.59 -3.59 -7.94
CA ARG A 26 1.58 -2.71 -8.58
C ARG A 26 2.65 -2.24 -7.59
N CYS A 27 2.26 -1.84 -6.37
CA CYS A 27 3.21 -1.48 -5.31
C CYS A 27 4.20 -2.62 -5.02
N ARG A 28 3.70 -3.84 -4.81
CA ARG A 28 4.56 -5.02 -4.53
C ARG A 28 5.50 -5.31 -5.69
N SER A 29 4.99 -5.29 -6.92
CA SER A 29 5.80 -5.56 -8.11
C SER A 29 6.89 -4.50 -8.32
N ALA A 30 6.55 -3.21 -8.19
CA ALA A 30 7.52 -2.14 -8.35
C ALA A 30 8.58 -2.15 -7.24
N ALA A 31 8.19 -2.44 -5.99
CA ALA A 31 9.13 -2.59 -4.87
C ALA A 31 10.14 -3.71 -5.12
N ASN A 32 9.70 -4.88 -5.61
CA ASN A 32 10.61 -5.98 -5.92
C ASN A 32 11.64 -5.57 -6.98
N VAL A 33 11.21 -4.89 -8.05
CA VAL A 33 12.14 -4.40 -9.09
C VAL A 33 13.13 -3.39 -8.51
N LEU A 34 12.67 -2.47 -7.65
CA LEU A 34 13.54 -1.47 -7.02
C LEU A 34 14.63 -2.09 -6.13
N MET A 35 14.37 -3.25 -5.53
CA MET A 35 15.37 -3.96 -4.70
C MET A 35 16.39 -4.74 -5.55
N GLU A 36 16.05 -5.12 -6.77
CA GLU A 36 16.87 -6.00 -7.60
C GLU A 36 17.54 -5.29 -8.80
N THR A 37 17.05 -4.11 -9.20
CA THR A 37 17.57 -3.38 -10.37
C THR A 37 18.89 -2.67 -10.08
N SER A 38 19.88 -2.88 -10.94
CA SER A 38 21.16 -2.16 -10.91
C SER A 38 21.21 -0.97 -11.89
N HIS A 39 20.24 -0.86 -12.80
CA HIS A 39 20.21 0.20 -13.81
C HIS A 39 19.53 1.45 -13.26
N LYS A 40 20.26 2.57 -13.21
CA LYS A 40 19.79 3.83 -12.62
C LYS A 40 18.49 4.34 -13.25
N ASP A 41 18.43 4.48 -14.57
CA ASP A 41 17.22 5.05 -15.20
C ASP A 41 15.98 4.17 -15.01
N LEU A 42 16.15 2.84 -15.00
CA LEU A 42 15.06 1.93 -14.67
C LEU A 42 14.64 2.10 -13.22
N ARG A 43 15.59 2.27 -12.30
CA ARG A 43 15.29 2.56 -10.90
C ARG A 43 14.45 3.83 -10.77
N ASP A 44 14.87 4.93 -11.40
CA ASP A 44 14.16 6.22 -11.36
C ASP A 44 12.73 6.10 -11.93
N ILE A 45 12.56 5.34 -13.02
CA ILE A 45 11.22 5.05 -13.59
C ILE A 45 10.35 4.28 -12.61
N TYR A 46 10.89 3.21 -12.00
CA TYR A 46 10.14 2.38 -11.07
C TYR A 46 9.85 3.09 -9.75
N GLU A 47 10.68 4.04 -9.32
CA GLU A 47 10.39 4.92 -8.16
C GLU A 47 9.16 5.78 -8.44
N GLY A 48 9.07 6.38 -9.64
CA GLY A 48 7.88 7.12 -10.07
C GLY A 48 6.63 6.23 -10.14
N CYS A 49 6.74 5.03 -10.70
CA CYS A 49 5.65 4.05 -10.74
C CYS A 49 5.18 3.65 -9.34
N PHE A 50 6.12 3.39 -8.43
CA PHE A 50 5.81 3.02 -7.05
C PHE A 50 5.11 4.16 -6.32
N ALA A 51 5.62 5.39 -6.42
CA ALA A 51 5.00 6.56 -5.80
C ALA A 51 3.55 6.76 -6.27
N ASN A 52 3.32 6.70 -7.59
CA ASN A 52 1.99 6.86 -8.17
C ASN A 52 1.02 5.75 -7.73
N ALA A 53 1.45 4.49 -7.76
CA ALA A 53 0.63 3.36 -7.32
C ALA A 53 0.30 3.46 -5.82
N LYS A 54 1.28 3.85 -4.99
CA LYS A 54 1.11 4.03 -3.55
C LYS A 54 0.11 5.14 -3.24
N ASP A 55 0.20 6.29 -3.91
CA ASP A 55 -0.76 7.40 -3.70
C ASP A 55 -2.17 7.00 -4.17
N SER A 56 -2.29 6.39 -5.35
CA SER A 56 -3.58 5.90 -5.88
C SER A 56 -4.21 4.83 -4.98
N GLN A 57 -3.41 3.92 -4.44
CA GLN A 57 -3.86 2.89 -3.51
C GLN A 57 -4.43 3.53 -2.23
N TYR A 58 -3.76 4.56 -1.70
CA TYR A 58 -4.20 5.24 -0.49
C TYR A 58 -5.53 5.98 -0.70
N ASP A 59 -5.67 6.69 -1.82
CA ASP A 59 -6.93 7.36 -2.18
C ASP A 59 -8.09 6.36 -2.31
N LEU A 60 -7.86 5.22 -2.97
CA LEU A 60 -8.86 4.15 -3.09
C LEU A 60 -9.25 3.57 -1.72
N TYR A 61 -8.29 3.43 -0.81
CA TYR A 61 -8.55 2.99 0.56
C TYR A 61 -9.44 3.98 1.29
N GLU A 62 -9.13 5.27 1.27
CA GLU A 62 -9.93 6.32 1.93
C GLU A 62 -11.36 6.38 1.37
N ILE A 63 -11.53 6.23 0.06
CA ILE A 63 -12.86 6.16 -0.58
C ILE A 63 -13.65 4.95 -0.08
N LEU A 64 -13.02 3.77 -0.04
CA LEU A 64 -13.69 2.56 0.43
C LEU A 64 -14.00 2.61 1.93
N HIS A 65 -13.09 3.17 2.73
CA HIS A 65 -13.24 3.34 4.17
C HIS A 65 -14.37 4.32 4.50
N SER A 66 -14.40 5.50 3.86
CA SER A 66 -15.46 6.51 4.07
C SER A 66 -16.86 6.01 3.70
N LYS A 67 -16.96 5.03 2.81
CA LYS A 67 -18.22 4.36 2.43
C LYS A 67 -18.57 3.16 3.34
N GLY A 68 -17.73 2.82 4.32
CA GLY A 68 -17.89 1.64 5.17
C GLY A 68 -17.70 0.32 4.42
N TRP A 69 -17.08 0.34 3.24
CA TRP A 69 -16.90 -0.84 2.38
C TRP A 69 -15.61 -1.59 2.66
N TYR A 70 -14.68 -0.95 3.37
CA TYR A 70 -13.41 -1.51 3.81
C TYR A 70 -13.25 -1.32 5.31
N ILE A 71 -13.13 -2.43 6.05
CA ILE A 71 -13.01 -2.44 7.51
C ILE A 71 -11.59 -2.88 7.86
N GLN A 72 -10.83 -1.98 8.45
CA GLN A 72 -9.53 -2.27 9.06
C GLN A 72 -9.47 -1.61 10.44
N SER A 73 -8.70 -2.20 11.34
CA SER A 73 -8.31 -1.58 12.59
C SER A 73 -7.48 -0.34 12.28
N GLN A 74 -7.90 0.84 12.75
CA GLN A 74 -7.05 2.02 12.69
C GLN A 74 -5.94 1.88 13.74
N ALA A 75 -4.71 2.23 13.37
CA ALA A 75 -3.62 2.34 14.34
C ALA A 75 -3.92 3.51 15.29
N THR A 76 -3.65 3.34 16.58
CA THR A 76 -3.72 4.47 17.52
C THR A 76 -2.49 5.37 17.37
N ASP A 77 -2.56 6.60 17.88
CA ASP A 77 -1.40 7.49 17.90
C ASP A 77 -0.22 6.88 18.67
N GLU A 78 -0.50 6.12 19.72
CA GLU A 78 0.50 5.35 20.47
C GLU A 78 1.16 4.27 19.61
N ASP A 79 0.39 3.54 18.79
CA ASP A 79 0.93 2.54 17.87
C ASP A 79 1.85 3.16 16.83
N VAL A 80 1.47 4.31 16.26
CA VAL A 80 2.29 5.05 15.29
C VAL A 80 3.58 5.55 15.94
N THR A 81 3.49 6.10 17.16
CA THR A 81 4.64 6.60 17.91
C THR A 81 5.61 5.47 18.22
N ARG A 82 5.11 4.33 18.71
CA ARG A 82 5.91 3.14 18.99
C ARG A 82 6.68 2.66 17.76
N VAL A 83 6.00 2.51 16.61
CA VAL A 83 6.67 2.06 15.37
C VAL A 83 7.74 3.06 14.90
N ARG A 84 7.50 4.37 15.04
CA ARG A 84 8.53 5.38 14.72
C ARG A 84 9.77 5.23 15.59
N GLU A 85 9.58 5.00 16.89
CA GLU A 85 10.70 4.77 17.81
C GLU A 85 11.46 3.48 17.49
N GLU A 86 10.75 2.38 17.24
CA GLU A 86 11.35 1.11 16.80
C GLU A 86 12.18 1.29 15.52
N MET A 87 11.66 2.02 14.53
CA MET A 87 12.39 2.30 13.29
C MET A 87 13.65 3.14 13.54
N ARG A 88 13.56 4.19 14.37
CA ARG A 88 14.72 5.00 14.75
C ARG A 88 15.79 4.13 15.42
N ASN A 89 15.39 3.27 16.34
CA ASN A 89 16.30 2.36 17.05
C ASN A 89 16.95 1.35 16.11
N ASN A 90 16.20 0.82 15.14
CA ASN A 90 16.75 -0.12 14.14
C ASN A 90 17.74 0.55 13.19
N LEU A 91 17.60 1.84 12.91
CA LEU A 91 18.51 2.63 12.08
C LEU A 91 19.74 3.14 12.85
N HIS A 92 19.61 3.35 14.16
CA HIS A 92 20.66 3.85 15.05
C HIS A 92 20.75 3.02 16.34
N PRO A 93 21.18 1.74 16.27
CA PRO A 93 21.20 0.86 17.43
C PRO A 93 22.24 1.28 18.49
N ASP A 94 23.30 1.96 18.10
CA ASP A 94 24.41 2.36 18.98
C ASP A 94 24.04 3.52 19.93
N ASP A 95 23.04 4.34 19.57
CA ASP A 95 22.56 5.47 20.37
C ASP A 95 21.80 5.02 21.64
N GLN A 96 21.48 3.72 21.76
CA GLN A 96 20.85 3.14 22.94
C GLN A 96 21.84 2.69 24.02
N PHE A 97 23.14 2.65 23.72
CA PHE A 97 24.18 2.11 24.60
C PHE A 97 25.22 3.13 25.07
N MET A 98 24.99 4.44 24.83
CA MET A 98 25.76 5.55 25.40
C MET A 98 24.98 6.26 26.51
#